data_AF-Q99QS1-F1
#
_entry.id   AF-Q99QS1-F1
#
_cell.length_a   1.000
_cell.length_b   1.000
_cell.length_c   1.000
_cell.angle_alpha   90.00
_cell.angle_beta   90.00
_cell.angle_gamma   90.00
#
_symmetry.space_group_name_H-M   'P 1'
#
loop_
_entity.id
_entity.type
_entity.pdbx_description
1 polymer ?
#
loop_
_entity_poly.entity_id
_entity_poly.type
_entity_poly.pdbx_seq_one_letter_code
_entity_poly.pdbx_strand_id
1 'polypeptide(L)'
;MKFKSLITTTLALGVIASTGANFNTNEASAAAKPLDKSSSTLHHGHSNIQIPYTITVNGTSQNILSSLTFNKNQNISYKDIENKVKSVLYFNRGISDIDLRLSKQAEYTVHFKNGTKRVIDLKSGIYTADLINTSDIKAISVNVDTKKQPKDKAKANVQVPYTITVNGTSQNILSNLTFNKNQNISYKDLEGKVKSVLESNRGITDVDLRLSKQAKYTVNFKNGTKKVIDLKSGIYTANLINSSDIKSININVDTKKHIENKAKRNYQVPYSINLNGTSTNILSNLSFSNKPWTNYKNLTSQIKSVLKHDRGISEQDLKYAKKAYYTVYFKNGGKRILQLNSKNYTANLVHAKDVKRIEITVKTGTKAKADRYVPYTIAVNGTSTPILSKLKISNKQLISYKYLNDKVKSVLKSERGISDLDLKFAKQAKYTVYFKNGKKQVVNLKSDIFTPNLFSAKDIKKIDIDVKQYTKSKKK
;
A
#
# COMPACT_ATOMS: atom_id res chain seq x y z
N MET A 1 -7.48 6.19 62.42
CA MET A 1 -6.11 6.75 62.45
C MET A 1 -5.81 7.43 61.13
N LYS A 2 -5.28 8.65 61.17
CA LYS A 2 -4.82 9.42 60.00
C LYS A 2 -3.43 8.91 59.59
N PHE A 3 -3.27 8.42 58.37
CA PHE A 3 -1.94 8.32 57.76
C PHE A 3 -1.70 9.55 56.91
N LYS A 4 -0.99 10.51 57.51
CA LYS A 4 -0.29 11.59 56.83
C LYS A 4 0.93 10.97 56.15
N SER A 5 1.02 11.01 54.82
CA SER A 5 2.32 10.92 54.15
C SER A 5 2.49 12.17 53.29
N LEU A 6 3.20 13.12 53.88
CA LEU A 6 3.76 14.30 53.24
C LEU A 6 4.93 13.81 52.36
N ILE A 7 4.81 13.90 51.04
CA ILE A 7 5.97 13.79 50.14
C ILE A 7 6.14 15.14 49.47
N THR A 8 6.89 16.00 50.14
CA THR A 8 7.42 17.24 49.60
C THR A 8 8.52 16.86 48.62
N THR A 9 8.24 16.91 47.31
CA THR A 9 9.29 16.84 46.29
C THR A 9 9.36 18.19 45.60
N THR A 10 10.31 19.01 46.06
CA THR A 10 10.74 20.23 45.40
C THR A 10 11.38 19.83 44.06
N LEU A 11 10.63 19.91 42.96
CA LEU A 11 11.21 19.81 41.62
C LEU A 11 11.42 21.22 41.07
N ALA A 12 12.69 21.58 40.88
CA ALA A 12 13.10 22.85 40.31
C ALA A 12 12.51 23.05 38.91
N LEU A 13 11.72 24.12 38.74
CA LEU A 13 11.27 24.61 37.43
C LEU A 13 12.46 25.21 36.69
N GLY A 14 13.20 24.37 35.96
CA GLY A 14 14.08 24.83 34.90
C GLY A 14 13.24 25.41 33.76
N VAL A 15 13.17 26.74 33.69
CA VAL A 15 12.56 27.48 32.58
C VAL A 15 13.40 27.26 31.33
N ILE A 16 13.07 26.25 30.53
CA ILE A 16 13.56 26.17 29.16
C ILE A 16 12.61 27.01 28.31
N ALA A 17 12.92 28.30 28.20
CA ALA A 17 12.35 29.16 27.18
C ALA A 17 12.92 28.74 25.83
N SER A 18 12.34 27.70 25.21
CA SER A 18 12.56 27.45 23.80
C SER A 18 11.82 28.53 23.02
N THR A 19 12.52 29.59 22.67
CA THR A 19 12.08 30.52 21.64
C THR A 19 11.92 29.72 20.35
N GLY A 20 10.67 29.40 20.01
CA GLY A 20 10.35 28.79 18.73
C GLY A 20 10.80 29.74 17.64
N ALA A 21 11.91 29.41 16.98
CA ALA A 21 12.41 30.11 15.82
C ALA A 21 11.34 30.08 14.74
N ASN A 22 10.72 31.24 14.53
CA ASN A 22 9.77 31.48 13.47
C ASN A 22 10.56 31.51 12.15
N PHE A 23 10.52 30.42 11.39
CA PHE A 23 11.14 30.36 10.07
C PHE A 23 10.33 31.22 9.09
N ASN A 24 10.60 32.53 9.08
CA ASN A 24 10.21 33.40 7.97
C ASN A 24 11.14 33.09 6.81
N THR A 25 10.64 32.34 5.83
CA THR A 25 11.26 32.19 4.51
C THR A 25 11.18 33.52 3.76
N ASN A 26 12.17 34.38 3.98
CA ASN A 26 12.45 35.53 3.11
C ASN A 26 13.14 35.01 1.85
N GLU A 27 12.35 34.64 0.85
CA GLU A 27 12.87 34.46 -0.51
C GLU A 27 13.03 35.86 -1.13
N ALA A 28 14.27 36.37 -1.08
CA ALA A 28 14.68 37.56 -1.81
C ALA A 28 14.84 37.20 -3.29
N SER A 29 13.78 37.32 -4.07
CA SER A 29 13.86 37.22 -5.53
C SER A 29 14.55 38.47 -6.08
N ALA A 30 15.76 38.25 -6.56
CA ALA A 30 16.59 39.21 -7.26
C ALA A 30 15.90 39.77 -8.52
N ALA A 31 16.18 41.04 -8.78
CA ALA A 31 15.72 41.84 -9.89
C ALA A 31 15.84 41.15 -11.25
N ALA A 32 14.71 41.01 -11.95
CA ALA A 32 14.66 40.83 -13.39
C ALA A 32 13.83 41.97 -13.99
N LYS A 33 14.36 42.56 -15.06
CA LYS A 33 13.92 43.80 -15.73
C LYS A 33 12.43 43.78 -16.15
N PRO A 34 11.80 44.97 -16.26
CA PRO A 34 10.38 45.08 -16.54
C PRO A 34 10.11 44.87 -18.03
N LEU A 35 9.28 43.88 -18.37
CA LEU A 35 8.64 43.78 -19.66
C LEU A 35 7.12 43.60 -19.48
N ASP A 36 6.43 44.54 -20.08
CA ASP A 36 5.03 44.65 -20.48
C ASP A 36 3.88 44.44 -19.50
N LYS A 37 3.11 45.53 -19.36
CA LYS A 37 1.84 45.65 -18.68
C LYS A 37 0.76 44.98 -19.53
N SER A 38 0.21 43.85 -19.09
CA SER A 38 -1.22 43.50 -19.28
C SER A 38 -1.57 42.23 -18.48
N SER A 39 -2.61 42.32 -17.66
CA SER A 39 -3.21 41.26 -16.80
C SER A 39 -2.47 40.89 -15.51
N SER A 40 -2.40 41.84 -14.57
CA SER A 40 -2.24 41.55 -13.15
C SER A 40 -3.58 41.16 -12.50
N THR A 41 -3.86 39.88 -12.35
CA THR A 41 -4.93 39.38 -11.46
C THR A 41 -4.32 38.79 -10.18
N LEU A 42 -4.14 39.68 -9.20
CA LEU A 42 -4.35 39.47 -7.76
C LEU A 42 -3.72 38.23 -7.10
N HIS A 43 -2.45 38.37 -6.69
CA HIS A 43 -1.87 37.62 -5.57
C HIS A 43 -2.64 37.94 -4.26
N HIS A 44 -3.63 37.12 -3.89
CA HIS A 44 -4.17 37.15 -2.53
C HIS A 44 -3.22 36.38 -1.61
N GLY A 45 -2.32 37.08 -0.92
CA GLY A 45 -1.59 36.50 0.21
C GLY A 45 -2.60 36.00 1.24
N HIS A 46 -2.74 34.68 1.36
CA HIS A 46 -3.64 34.06 2.32
C HIS A 46 -3.14 34.36 3.74
N SER A 47 -3.75 35.35 4.38
CA SER A 47 -3.53 35.62 5.80
C SER A 47 -4.03 34.44 6.64
N ASN A 48 -3.32 34.12 7.72
CA ASN A 48 -3.71 33.07 8.66
C ASN A 48 -4.42 33.67 9.88
N ILE A 49 -5.33 32.91 10.47
CA ILE A 49 -5.96 33.19 11.76
C ILE A 49 -5.51 32.14 12.78
N GLN A 50 -5.27 32.58 14.02
CA GLN A 50 -4.99 31.72 15.15
C GLN A 50 -6.24 31.64 16.03
N ILE A 51 -6.81 30.44 16.14
CA ILE A 51 -8.01 30.20 16.95
C ILE A 51 -7.57 29.59 18.28
N PRO A 52 -7.79 30.27 19.42
CA PRO A 52 -7.42 29.72 20.72
C PRO A 52 -8.20 28.45 21.03
N TYR A 53 -7.56 27.50 21.69
CA TYR A 53 -8.24 26.31 22.19
C TYR A 53 -7.88 25.99 23.63
N THR A 54 -8.81 25.31 24.31
CA THR A 54 -8.63 24.76 25.64
C THR A 54 -8.85 23.25 25.61
N ILE A 55 -8.08 22.51 26.39
CA ILE A 55 -8.29 21.08 26.60
C ILE A 55 -8.51 20.86 28.09
N THR A 56 -9.61 20.20 28.44
CA THR A 56 -9.97 19.76 29.78
C THR A 56 -10.05 18.25 29.79
N VAL A 57 -9.28 17.59 30.66
CA VAL A 57 -9.29 16.14 30.82
C VAL A 57 -9.60 15.82 32.28
N ASN A 58 -10.65 15.03 32.54
CA ASN A 58 -11.09 14.66 33.89
C ASN A 58 -11.30 15.84 34.86
N GLY A 59 -11.70 17.00 34.32
CA GLY A 59 -11.84 18.25 35.08
C GLY A 59 -10.57 19.10 35.21
N THR A 60 -9.42 18.65 34.70
CA THR A 60 -8.17 19.43 34.71
C THR A 60 -7.92 20.09 33.35
N SER A 61 -7.97 21.42 33.31
CA SER A 61 -7.69 22.25 32.13
C SER A 61 -6.19 22.54 31.97
N GLN A 62 -5.74 22.78 30.73
CA GLN A 62 -4.36 23.18 30.44
C GLN A 62 -4.24 24.70 30.64
N ASN A 63 -3.25 25.17 31.40
CA ASN A 63 -3.04 26.60 31.66
C ASN A 63 -2.27 27.33 30.54
N ILE A 64 -1.96 26.64 29.44
CA ILE A 64 -1.19 27.21 28.34
C ILE A 64 -2.15 27.70 27.27
N LEU A 65 -2.12 29.01 27.00
CA LEU A 65 -2.84 29.60 25.88
C LEU A 65 -2.26 29.05 24.58
N SER A 66 -3.00 28.14 23.94
CA SER A 66 -2.59 27.50 22.70
C SER A 66 -3.57 27.86 21.59
N SER A 67 -3.10 27.93 20.35
CA SER A 67 -3.94 28.26 19.20
C SER A 67 -3.78 27.25 18.06
N LEU A 68 -4.86 27.02 17.33
CA LEU A 68 -4.89 26.29 16.08
C LEU A 68 -4.84 27.29 14.93
N THR A 69 -3.88 27.13 14.02
CA THR A 69 -3.76 27.98 12.84
C THR A 69 -4.67 27.50 11.72
N PHE A 70 -5.41 28.42 11.11
CA PHE A 70 -6.22 28.18 9.91
C PHE A 70 -6.00 29.31 8.90
N ASN A 71 -6.29 29.07 7.63
CA ASN A 71 -6.31 30.17 6.65
C ASN A 71 -7.52 31.05 6.95
N LYS A 72 -7.36 32.38 6.87
CA LYS A 72 -8.44 33.34 7.08
C LYS A 72 -9.49 33.19 5.98
N ASN A 73 -10.77 33.33 6.34
CA ASN A 73 -11.92 33.22 5.43
C ASN A 73 -12.01 31.88 4.69
N GLN A 74 -11.46 30.81 5.26
CA GLN A 74 -11.53 29.46 4.69
C GLN A 74 -12.79 28.76 5.16
N ASN A 75 -13.53 28.15 4.25
CA ASN A 75 -14.63 27.25 4.60
C ASN A 75 -14.08 25.85 4.91
N ILE A 76 -14.31 25.36 6.12
CA ILE A 76 -13.84 24.06 6.61
C ILE A 76 -15.00 23.23 7.17
N SER A 77 -14.88 21.92 7.16
CA SER A 77 -15.86 21.02 7.76
C SER A 77 -15.59 20.80 9.26
N TYR A 78 -16.59 20.28 9.99
CA TYR A 78 -16.36 19.79 11.35
C TYR A 78 -15.31 18.68 11.40
N LYS A 79 -15.16 17.88 10.33
CA LYS A 79 -14.13 16.84 10.26
C LYS A 79 -12.72 17.42 10.26
N ASP A 80 -12.51 18.54 9.58
CA ASP A 80 -11.21 19.22 9.54
C ASP A 80 -10.82 19.76 10.94
N ILE A 81 -11.81 20.29 11.67
CA ILE A 81 -11.63 20.71 13.07
C ILE A 81 -11.33 19.48 13.94
N GLU A 82 -12.10 18.41 13.81
CA GLU A 82 -11.90 17.18 14.59
C GLU A 82 -10.48 16.63 14.41
N ASN A 83 -9.97 16.55 13.18
CA ASN A 83 -8.63 16.04 12.92
C ASN A 83 -7.56 16.87 13.65
N LYS A 84 -7.72 18.20 13.69
CA LYS A 84 -6.82 19.06 14.48
C LYS A 84 -7.03 18.89 15.99
N VAL A 85 -8.27 18.74 16.46
CA VAL A 85 -8.60 18.47 17.86
C VAL A 85 -7.98 17.15 18.34
N LYS A 86 -8.11 16.07 17.57
CA LYS A 86 -7.47 14.78 17.86
C LYS A 86 -5.96 14.88 17.89
N SER A 87 -5.38 15.64 16.95
CA SER A 87 -3.95 15.92 16.93
C SER A 87 -3.48 16.61 18.22
N VAL A 88 -4.15 17.69 18.65
CA VAL A 88 -3.75 18.38 19.90
C VAL A 88 -4.06 17.60 21.16
N LEU A 89 -5.11 16.75 21.17
CA LEU A 89 -5.37 15.82 22.27
C LEU A 89 -4.23 14.80 22.42
N TYR A 90 -3.76 14.27 21.31
CA TYR A 90 -2.63 13.34 21.30
C TYR A 90 -1.34 14.03 21.73
N PHE A 91 -0.98 15.15 21.09
CA PHE A 91 0.28 15.85 21.36
C PHE A 91 0.34 16.50 22.75
N ASN A 92 -0.75 17.12 23.22
CA ASN A 92 -0.71 17.85 24.49
C ASN A 92 -1.08 17.01 25.71
N ARG A 93 -1.90 15.96 25.53
CA ARG A 93 -2.44 15.16 26.63
C ARG A 93 -2.17 13.66 26.53
N GLY A 94 -1.55 13.19 25.44
CA GLY A 94 -1.29 11.77 25.22
C GLY A 94 -2.56 10.94 24.98
N ILE A 95 -3.68 11.57 24.64
CA ILE A 95 -4.97 10.89 24.46
C ILE A 95 -5.07 10.41 23.02
N SER A 96 -5.04 9.09 22.83
CA SER A 96 -5.19 8.45 21.52
C SER A 96 -6.66 8.26 21.12
N ASP A 97 -6.90 7.89 19.86
CA ASP A 97 -8.24 7.49 19.40
C ASP A 97 -8.82 6.29 20.19
N ILE A 98 -7.96 5.41 20.72
CA ILE A 98 -8.37 4.28 21.56
C ILE A 98 -8.88 4.80 22.91
N ASP A 99 -8.17 5.75 23.50
CA ASP A 99 -8.57 6.38 24.77
C ASP A 99 -9.91 7.10 24.63
N LEU A 100 -10.12 7.83 23.52
CA LEU A 100 -11.40 8.49 23.21
C LEU A 100 -12.56 7.50 23.05
N ARG A 101 -12.33 6.35 22.40
CA ARG A 101 -13.36 5.31 22.29
C ARG A 101 -13.77 4.74 23.64
N LEU A 102 -12.80 4.56 24.54
CA LEU A 102 -13.00 3.99 25.87
C LEU A 102 -13.41 5.00 26.93
N SER A 103 -13.32 6.30 26.62
CA SER A 103 -13.69 7.38 27.54
C SER A 103 -15.19 7.36 27.84
N LYS A 104 -15.57 7.88 29.01
CA LYS A 104 -16.97 8.09 29.37
C LYS A 104 -17.60 9.18 28.49
N GLN A 105 -16.87 10.25 28.24
CA GLN A 105 -17.26 11.37 27.38
C GLN A 105 -16.03 11.91 26.64
N ALA A 106 -16.20 12.31 25.39
CA ALA A 106 -15.18 13.00 24.61
C ALA A 106 -15.85 13.91 23.59
N GLU A 107 -15.81 15.22 23.81
CA GLU A 107 -16.49 16.20 22.98
C GLU A 107 -15.61 17.43 22.75
N TYR A 108 -15.83 18.11 21.63
CA TYR A 108 -15.30 19.46 21.44
C TYR A 108 -16.43 20.42 21.11
N THR A 109 -16.29 21.65 21.59
CA THR A 109 -17.22 22.74 21.37
C THR A 109 -16.55 23.79 20.52
N VAL A 110 -17.15 24.11 19.38
CA VAL A 110 -16.77 25.26 18.55
C VAL A 110 -17.59 26.46 19.02
N HIS A 111 -16.92 27.50 19.49
CA HIS A 111 -17.53 28.76 19.89
C HIS A 111 -17.40 29.76 18.73
N PHE A 112 -18.51 30.35 18.31
CA PHE A 112 -18.56 31.32 17.22
C PHE A 112 -18.55 32.76 17.73
N LYS A 113 -18.08 33.68 16.90
CA LYS A 113 -18.02 35.12 17.23
C LYS A 113 -19.39 35.75 17.41
N ASN A 114 -20.42 35.21 16.76
CA ASN A 114 -21.82 35.61 16.95
C ASN A 114 -22.43 35.14 18.29
N GLY A 115 -21.65 34.48 19.16
CA GLY A 115 -22.09 34.01 20.47
C GLY A 115 -22.68 32.59 20.48
N THR A 116 -22.98 32.01 19.31
CA THR A 116 -23.46 30.62 19.23
C THR A 116 -22.34 29.62 19.48
N LYS A 117 -22.69 28.38 19.85
CA LYS A 117 -21.73 27.29 20.03
C LYS A 117 -22.29 25.98 19.50
N ARG A 118 -21.42 25.10 19.00
CA ARG A 118 -21.80 23.74 18.59
C ARG A 118 -20.92 22.72 19.28
N VAL A 119 -21.55 21.76 19.95
CA VAL A 119 -20.88 20.65 20.64
C VAL A 119 -20.89 19.45 19.71
N ILE A 120 -19.73 18.83 19.53
CA ILE A 120 -19.52 17.68 18.66
C ILE A 120 -18.92 16.54 19.48
N ASP A 121 -19.58 15.39 19.44
CA ASP A 121 -19.07 14.16 20.06
C ASP A 121 -17.95 13.56 19.18
N LEU A 122 -16.74 13.49 19.74
CA LEU A 122 -15.55 12.92 19.09
C LEU A 122 -15.68 11.42 18.82
N LYS A 123 -16.67 10.76 19.45
CA LYS A 123 -16.95 9.32 19.31
C LYS A 123 -17.97 9.00 18.22
N SER A 124 -18.75 9.99 17.77
CA SER A 124 -19.90 9.78 16.88
C SER A 124 -19.51 9.29 15.48
N GLY A 125 -18.38 9.78 14.94
CA GLY A 125 -17.93 9.48 13.58
C GLY A 125 -18.87 9.98 12.47
N ILE A 126 -19.91 10.75 12.80
CA ILE A 126 -20.93 11.28 11.88
C ILE A 126 -20.79 12.80 11.82
N TYR A 127 -20.61 13.35 10.62
CA TYR A 127 -20.39 14.79 10.39
C TYR A 127 -21.49 15.36 9.51
N THR A 128 -21.97 16.57 9.82
CA THR A 128 -22.83 17.30 8.90
C THR A 128 -22.00 17.85 7.73
N ALA A 129 -22.63 18.03 6.58
CA ALA A 129 -22.00 18.64 5.40
C ALA A 129 -21.84 20.17 5.53
N ASP A 130 -22.25 20.74 6.68
CA ASP A 130 -22.17 22.17 6.93
C ASP A 130 -20.70 22.63 6.92
N LEU A 131 -20.40 23.60 6.07
CA LEU A 131 -19.11 24.27 6.04
C LEU A 131 -19.14 25.50 6.96
N ILE A 132 -18.02 25.71 7.63
CA ILE A 132 -17.81 26.76 8.62
C ILE A 132 -16.71 27.67 8.12
N ASN A 133 -16.95 28.98 8.09
CA ASN A 133 -15.88 29.93 7.83
C ASN A 133 -14.97 30.04 9.07
N THR A 134 -13.67 29.82 8.88
CA THR A 134 -12.65 29.91 9.94
C THR A 134 -12.62 31.26 10.64
N SER A 135 -12.96 32.34 9.94
CA SER A 135 -13.01 33.69 10.51
C SER A 135 -14.17 33.89 11.49
N ASP A 136 -15.19 33.03 11.45
CA ASP A 136 -16.35 33.11 12.35
C ASP A 136 -16.11 32.37 13.67
N ILE A 137 -15.06 31.55 13.75
CA ILE A 137 -14.72 30.80 14.95
C ILE A 137 -14.00 31.74 15.93
N LYS A 138 -14.48 31.77 17.16
CA LYS A 138 -13.92 32.52 18.29
C LYS A 138 -12.93 31.68 19.08
N ALA A 139 -13.29 30.45 19.43
CA ALA A 139 -12.47 29.54 20.23
C ALA A 139 -12.95 28.09 20.07
N ILE A 140 -12.10 27.13 20.46
CA ILE A 140 -12.45 25.70 20.51
C ILE A 140 -12.17 25.16 21.91
N SER A 141 -13.17 24.54 22.54
CA SER A 141 -13.00 23.93 23.87
C SER A 141 -13.14 22.42 23.76
N VAL A 142 -12.17 21.65 24.24
CA VAL A 142 -12.17 20.19 24.18
C VAL A 142 -12.32 19.64 25.59
N ASN A 143 -13.28 18.74 25.80
CA ASN A 143 -13.57 18.12 27.09
C ASN A 143 -13.59 16.60 26.99
N VAL A 144 -12.76 15.93 27.78
CA VAL A 144 -12.63 14.46 27.79
C VAL A 144 -12.70 13.94 29.22
N ASP A 145 -13.67 13.06 29.51
CA ASP A 145 -13.71 12.28 30.75
C ASP A 145 -13.20 10.86 30.47
N THR A 146 -11.93 10.62 30.77
CA THR A 146 -11.28 9.32 30.66
C THR A 146 -11.61 8.37 31.81
N LYS A 147 -12.32 8.83 32.86
CA LYS A 147 -12.77 7.91 33.92
C LYS A 147 -13.67 6.88 33.27
N LYS A 148 -13.22 5.62 33.26
CA LYS A 148 -13.98 4.48 32.73
C LYS A 148 -15.39 4.56 33.29
N GLN A 149 -16.41 4.37 32.45
CA GLN A 149 -17.80 4.23 32.90
C GLN A 149 -17.80 3.38 34.19
N PRO A 150 -18.47 3.81 35.28
CA PRO A 150 -18.59 2.97 36.45
C PRO A 150 -19.05 1.60 35.97
N LYS A 151 -18.31 0.54 36.31
CA LYS A 151 -18.79 -0.82 36.08
C LYS A 151 -20.16 -0.88 36.74
N ASP A 152 -21.23 -0.89 35.95
CA ASP A 152 -22.56 -1.26 36.43
C ASP A 152 -22.33 -2.47 37.32
N LYS A 153 -22.75 -2.36 38.60
CA LYS A 153 -22.65 -3.43 39.60
C LYS A 153 -22.89 -4.75 38.90
N ALA A 154 -21.90 -5.64 38.92
CA ALA A 154 -21.80 -6.86 38.11
C ALA A 154 -23.20 -7.43 37.80
N LYS A 155 -23.78 -7.00 36.68
CA LYS A 155 -25.02 -7.60 36.17
C LYS A 155 -24.61 -9.04 35.93
N ALA A 156 -25.26 -9.98 36.62
CA ALA A 156 -24.94 -11.40 36.52
C ALA A 156 -24.69 -11.76 35.05
N ASN A 157 -23.60 -12.44 34.74
CA ASN A 157 -23.30 -12.78 33.35
C ASN A 157 -24.02 -14.06 32.97
N VAL A 158 -24.51 -14.12 31.73
CA VAL A 158 -25.00 -15.36 31.11
C VAL A 158 -23.87 -15.91 30.25
N GLN A 159 -23.52 -17.17 30.52
CA GLN A 159 -22.57 -17.93 29.72
C GLN A 159 -23.35 -18.79 28.74
N VAL A 160 -23.16 -18.53 27.44
CA VAL A 160 -23.80 -19.27 26.35
C VAL A 160 -22.77 -20.22 25.76
N PRO A 161 -22.94 -21.55 25.89
CA PRO A 161 -22.02 -22.51 25.31
C PRO A 161 -22.09 -22.48 23.78
N TYR A 162 -20.93 -22.62 23.15
CA TYR A 162 -20.82 -22.75 21.71
C TYR A 162 -19.93 -23.92 21.28
N THR A 163 -20.23 -24.44 20.09
CA THR A 163 -19.44 -25.49 19.43
C THR A 163 -18.98 -25.00 18.06
N ILE A 164 -17.76 -25.36 17.65
CA ILE A 164 -17.23 -25.06 16.31
C ILE A 164 -16.89 -26.36 15.60
N THR A 165 -17.57 -26.60 14.47
CA THR A 165 -17.31 -27.68 13.53
C THR A 165 -16.69 -27.11 12.26
N VAL A 166 -15.51 -27.59 11.87
CA VAL A 166 -14.87 -27.20 10.60
C VAL A 166 -14.63 -28.46 9.78
N ASN A 167 -15.13 -28.51 8.55
CA ASN A 167 -15.00 -29.66 7.64
C ASN A 167 -15.42 -31.02 8.23
N GLY A 168 -16.41 -31.00 9.14
CA GLY A 168 -16.86 -32.19 9.87
C GLY A 168 -16.11 -32.49 11.17
N THR A 169 -15.05 -31.74 11.50
CA THR A 169 -14.30 -31.91 12.74
C THR A 169 -14.70 -30.86 13.79
N SER A 170 -15.32 -31.33 14.87
CA SER A 170 -15.71 -30.53 16.03
C SER A 170 -14.55 -30.31 17.02
N GLN A 171 -14.57 -29.19 17.73
CA GLN A 171 -13.68 -28.94 18.86
C GLN A 171 -14.16 -29.73 20.10
N ASN A 172 -13.27 -30.42 20.81
CA ASN A 172 -13.61 -31.20 22.02
C ASN A 172 -13.88 -30.33 23.26
N ILE A 173 -13.55 -29.03 23.20
CA ILE A 173 -13.67 -28.12 24.35
C ILE A 173 -14.92 -27.26 24.17
N LEU A 174 -15.90 -27.45 25.06
CA LEU A 174 -17.07 -26.60 25.14
C LEU A 174 -16.65 -25.23 25.71
N SER A 175 -16.72 -24.20 24.90
CA SER A 175 -16.38 -22.83 25.29
C SER A 175 -17.64 -21.98 25.41
N ASN A 176 -17.59 -20.91 26.22
CA ASN A 176 -18.75 -20.05 26.48
C ASN A 176 -18.54 -18.64 25.94
N LEU A 177 -19.57 -18.08 25.32
CA LEU A 177 -19.69 -16.64 25.07
C LEU A 177 -20.34 -15.97 26.28
N THR A 178 -19.73 -14.91 26.79
CA THR A 178 -20.26 -14.14 27.91
C THR A 178 -21.12 -12.98 27.42
N PHE A 179 -22.31 -12.85 28.02
CA PHE A 179 -23.24 -11.74 27.83
C PHE A 179 -23.69 -11.20 29.19
N ASN A 180 -24.11 -9.94 29.23
CA ASN A 180 -24.78 -9.43 30.43
C ASN A 180 -26.17 -10.09 30.53
N LYS A 181 -26.63 -10.45 31.73
CA LYS A 181 -27.99 -10.97 31.92
C LYS A 181 -29.02 -9.99 31.38
N ASN A 182 -30.02 -10.54 30.70
CA ASN A 182 -31.09 -9.83 30.00
C ASN A 182 -30.61 -8.81 28.94
N GLN A 183 -29.38 -8.97 28.41
CA GLN A 183 -28.91 -8.11 27.33
C GLN A 183 -29.65 -8.43 26.03
N ASN A 184 -30.30 -7.42 25.46
CA ASN A 184 -30.81 -7.47 24.09
C ASN A 184 -29.65 -7.24 23.11
N ILE A 185 -29.46 -8.18 22.18
CA ILE A 185 -28.42 -8.13 21.14
C ILE A 185 -29.07 -8.32 19.77
N SER A 186 -28.49 -7.69 18.74
CA SER A 186 -28.89 -8.00 17.37
C SER A 186 -28.17 -9.26 16.86
N TYR A 187 -28.68 -9.85 15.77
CA TYR A 187 -27.95 -10.92 15.08
C TYR A 187 -26.61 -10.46 14.51
N LYS A 188 -26.47 -9.16 14.19
CA LYS A 188 -25.20 -8.57 13.75
C LYS A 188 -24.16 -8.54 14.87
N ASP A 189 -24.57 -8.17 16.09
CA ASP A 189 -23.69 -8.20 17.26
C ASP A 189 -23.26 -9.63 17.59
N LEU A 190 -24.20 -10.57 17.48
CA LEU A 190 -23.92 -11.99 17.68
C LEU A 190 -22.96 -12.54 16.61
N GLU A 191 -23.16 -12.17 15.34
CA GLU A 191 -22.24 -12.55 14.27
C GLU A 191 -20.82 -12.02 14.53
N GLY A 192 -20.69 -10.77 15.00
CA GLY A 192 -19.39 -10.21 15.36
C GLY A 192 -18.66 -11.05 16.41
N LYS A 193 -19.39 -11.53 17.44
CA LYS A 193 -18.83 -12.46 18.44
C LYS A 193 -18.51 -13.83 17.85
N VAL A 194 -19.35 -14.37 16.96
CA VAL A 194 -19.12 -15.66 16.26
C VAL A 194 -17.87 -15.60 15.38
N LYS A 195 -17.69 -14.53 14.61
CA LYS A 195 -16.48 -14.30 13.80
C LYS A 195 -15.23 -14.19 14.67
N SER A 196 -15.33 -13.47 15.78
CA SER A 196 -14.23 -13.34 16.73
C SER A 196 -13.78 -14.71 17.29
N VAL A 197 -14.71 -15.61 17.65
CA VAL A 197 -14.33 -16.95 18.14
C VAL A 197 -13.86 -17.90 17.04
N LEU A 198 -14.34 -17.72 15.80
CA LEU A 198 -13.82 -18.47 14.64
C LEU A 198 -12.36 -18.10 14.35
N GLU A 199 -12.03 -16.81 14.42
CA GLU A 199 -10.67 -16.30 14.25
C GLU A 199 -9.78 -16.76 15.41
N SER A 200 -10.20 -16.55 16.67
CA SER A 200 -9.39 -16.90 17.83
C SER A 200 -9.18 -18.40 18.01
N ASN A 201 -10.20 -19.23 17.80
CA ASN A 201 -10.12 -20.66 18.10
C ASN A 201 -9.66 -21.51 16.92
N ARG A 202 -9.90 -21.05 15.68
CA ARG A 202 -9.65 -21.84 14.46
C ARG A 202 -8.85 -21.10 13.39
N GLY A 203 -8.48 -19.83 13.61
CA GLY A 203 -7.76 -19.02 12.62
C GLY A 203 -8.57 -18.72 11.37
N ILE A 204 -9.90 -18.83 11.42
CA ILE A 204 -10.78 -18.63 10.26
C ILE A 204 -11.12 -17.14 10.16
N THR A 205 -10.63 -16.49 9.10
CA THR A 205 -10.83 -15.07 8.84
C THR A 205 -12.05 -14.81 7.96
N ASP A 206 -12.46 -13.54 7.81
CA ASP A 206 -13.50 -13.16 6.84
C ASP A 206 -13.15 -13.56 5.39
N VAL A 207 -11.86 -13.64 5.04
CA VAL A 207 -11.43 -14.13 3.71
C VAL A 207 -11.78 -15.59 3.53
N ASP A 208 -11.50 -16.42 4.55
CA ASP A 208 -11.78 -17.85 4.54
C ASP A 208 -13.28 -18.11 4.46
N LEU A 209 -14.10 -17.35 5.21
CA LEU A 209 -15.56 -17.45 5.17
C LEU A 209 -16.12 -17.15 3.77
N ARG A 210 -15.59 -16.14 3.07
CA ARG A 210 -16.01 -15.85 1.68
C ARG A 210 -15.68 -16.98 0.71
N LEU A 211 -14.49 -17.57 0.85
CA LEU A 211 -14.00 -18.66 -0.01
C LEU A 211 -14.56 -20.04 0.35
N SER A 212 -15.13 -20.18 1.55
CA SER A 212 -15.75 -21.40 2.05
C SER A 212 -16.92 -21.85 1.17
N LYS A 213 -17.16 -23.16 1.11
CA LYS A 213 -18.37 -23.71 0.48
C LYS A 213 -19.61 -23.32 1.28
N GLN A 214 -19.53 -23.38 2.61
CA GLN A 214 -20.58 -22.93 3.53
C GLN A 214 -20.00 -22.39 4.83
N ALA A 215 -20.66 -21.41 5.42
CA ALA A 215 -20.34 -20.92 6.76
C ALA A 215 -21.63 -20.47 7.45
N LYS A 216 -22.12 -21.25 8.41
CA LYS A 216 -23.40 -21.00 9.09
C LYS A 216 -23.26 -21.18 10.59
N TYR A 217 -24.01 -20.43 11.36
CA TYR A 217 -24.20 -20.71 12.78
C TYR A 217 -25.68 -20.86 13.11
N THR A 218 -25.97 -21.74 14.08
CA THR A 218 -27.32 -22.01 14.57
C THR A 218 -27.41 -21.55 16.01
N VAL A 219 -28.34 -20.64 16.28
CA VAL A 219 -28.70 -20.20 17.63
C VAL A 219 -29.84 -21.10 18.10
N ASN A 220 -29.60 -21.87 19.16
CA ASN A 220 -30.62 -22.69 19.81
C ASN A 220 -31.15 -21.91 21.01
N PHE A 221 -32.46 -21.72 21.09
CA PHE A 221 -33.10 -21.01 22.19
C PHE A 221 -33.64 -21.98 23.25
N LYS A 222 -33.81 -21.49 24.48
CA LYS A 222 -34.31 -22.28 25.61
C LYS A 222 -35.75 -22.77 25.41
N ASN A 223 -36.54 -22.04 24.64
CA ASN A 223 -37.91 -22.43 24.25
C ASN A 223 -37.97 -23.55 23.17
N GLY A 224 -36.82 -24.11 22.77
CA GLY A 224 -36.74 -25.18 21.77
C GLY A 224 -36.67 -24.70 20.31
N THR A 225 -36.91 -23.42 20.03
CA THR A 225 -36.76 -22.86 18.69
C THR A 225 -35.29 -22.70 18.30
N LYS A 226 -35.00 -22.66 17.00
CA LYS A 226 -33.66 -22.44 16.47
C LYS A 226 -33.65 -21.47 15.29
N LYS A 227 -32.59 -20.69 15.16
CA LYS A 227 -32.35 -19.81 14.01
C LYS A 227 -31.02 -20.14 13.37
N VAL A 228 -31.03 -20.39 12.06
CA VAL A 228 -29.79 -20.58 11.28
C VAL A 228 -29.46 -19.27 10.58
N ILE A 229 -28.21 -18.83 10.71
CA ILE A 229 -27.70 -17.62 10.11
C ILE A 229 -26.51 -17.99 9.22
N ASP A 230 -26.53 -17.46 8.01
CA ASP A 230 -25.44 -17.61 7.05
C ASP A 230 -24.44 -16.46 7.23
N LEU A 231 -23.20 -16.79 7.58
CA LEU A 231 -22.11 -15.84 7.79
C LEU A 231 -21.69 -15.14 6.48
N LYS A 232 -22.18 -15.63 5.34
CA LYS A 232 -21.91 -15.07 4.00
C LYS A 232 -23.02 -14.12 3.50
N SER A 233 -24.19 -14.06 4.17
CA SER A 233 -25.34 -13.32 3.63
C SER A 233 -25.16 -11.81 3.70
N GLY A 234 -24.53 -11.29 4.76
CA GLY A 234 -24.41 -9.86 5.03
C GLY A 234 -25.75 -9.15 5.29
N ILE A 235 -26.87 -9.88 5.39
CA ILE A 235 -28.23 -9.34 5.57
C ILE A 235 -28.73 -9.70 6.96
N TYR A 236 -29.09 -8.69 7.77
CA TYR A 236 -29.59 -8.87 9.13
C TYR A 236 -30.99 -8.28 9.27
N THR A 237 -31.86 -9.01 9.97
CA THR A 237 -33.13 -8.47 10.46
C THR A 237 -32.89 -7.57 11.67
N ALA A 238 -33.63 -6.47 11.81
CA ALA A 238 -33.53 -5.54 12.95
C ALA A 238 -34.00 -6.14 14.30
N ASN A 239 -34.51 -7.37 14.31
CA ASN A 239 -35.00 -8.04 15.52
C ASN A 239 -33.89 -8.21 16.55
N LEU A 240 -34.17 -7.75 17.77
CA LEU A 240 -33.33 -7.98 18.93
C LEU A 240 -33.70 -9.31 19.60
N ILE A 241 -32.69 -10.02 20.09
CA ILE A 241 -32.84 -11.24 20.87
C ILE A 241 -32.27 -11.02 22.27
N ASN A 242 -32.93 -11.54 23.30
CA ASN A 242 -32.37 -11.53 24.65
C ASN A 242 -31.34 -12.66 24.76
N SER A 243 -30.10 -12.29 25.10
CA SER A 243 -28.98 -13.22 25.34
C SER A 243 -29.30 -14.32 26.37
N SER A 244 -30.20 -14.06 27.31
CA SER A 244 -30.61 -15.01 28.35
C SER A 244 -31.53 -16.11 27.83
N ASP A 245 -32.14 -15.92 26.66
CA ASP A 245 -33.00 -16.91 26.00
C ASP A 245 -32.19 -17.89 25.14
N ILE A 246 -30.90 -17.60 24.91
CA ILE A 246 -30.02 -18.47 24.13
C ILE A 246 -29.60 -19.65 25.00
N LYS A 247 -29.82 -20.87 24.50
CA LYS A 247 -29.39 -22.13 25.11
C LYS A 247 -27.98 -22.50 24.66
N SER A 248 -27.69 -22.45 23.36
CA SER A 248 -26.37 -22.76 22.80
C SER A 248 -26.22 -22.24 21.38
N ILE A 249 -24.98 -22.16 20.90
CA ILE A 249 -24.65 -21.74 19.53
C ILE A 249 -23.79 -22.80 18.84
N ASN A 250 -24.23 -23.30 17.69
CA ASN A 250 -23.47 -24.28 16.91
C ASN A 250 -22.96 -23.63 15.63
N ILE A 251 -21.64 -23.54 15.48
CA ILE A 251 -20.97 -22.91 14.34
C ILE A 251 -20.43 -24.01 13.43
N ASN A 252 -20.75 -23.95 12.14
CA ASN A 252 -20.33 -24.93 11.14
C ASN A 252 -19.76 -24.23 9.89
N VAL A 253 -18.50 -24.54 9.56
CA VAL A 253 -17.79 -24.00 8.39
C VAL A 253 -17.21 -25.13 7.54
N ASP A 254 -17.48 -25.13 6.24
CA ASP A 254 -16.83 -26.00 5.25
C ASP A 254 -15.85 -25.16 4.43
N THR A 255 -14.57 -25.24 4.77
CA THR A 255 -13.49 -24.49 4.10
C THR A 255 -13.06 -25.14 2.78
N LYS A 256 -13.58 -26.32 2.41
CA LYS A 256 -13.30 -26.90 1.09
C LYS A 256 -13.79 -25.90 0.04
N LYS A 257 -12.86 -25.37 -0.78
CA LYS A 257 -13.19 -24.40 -1.84
C LYS A 257 -14.40 -24.89 -2.63
N HIS A 258 -15.34 -23.99 -2.93
CA HIS A 258 -16.44 -24.28 -3.84
C HIS A 258 -15.87 -24.53 -5.26
N ILE A 259 -15.40 -25.75 -5.51
CA ILE A 259 -15.03 -26.22 -6.83
C ILE A 259 -16.33 -26.78 -7.42
N GLU A 260 -16.94 -26.05 -8.36
CA GLU A 260 -18.01 -26.61 -9.18
C GLU A 260 -17.48 -27.87 -9.86
N ASN A 261 -17.80 -29.02 -9.32
CA ASN A 261 -17.42 -30.31 -9.88
C ASN A 261 -18.39 -30.67 -11.01
N LYS A 262 -18.56 -29.78 -12.00
CA LYS A 262 -18.97 -30.24 -13.33
C LYS A 262 -17.73 -30.86 -13.94
N ALA A 263 -17.70 -32.18 -14.03
CA ALA A 263 -16.66 -32.94 -14.71
C ALA A 263 -16.54 -32.47 -16.17
N LYS A 264 -15.86 -31.34 -16.38
CA LYS A 264 -15.51 -30.82 -17.70
C LYS A 264 -14.43 -31.77 -18.20
N ARG A 265 -14.80 -32.70 -19.08
CA ARG A 265 -13.84 -33.38 -19.95
C ARG A 265 -13.05 -32.28 -20.66
N ASN A 266 -11.85 -32.03 -20.17
CA ASN A 266 -10.92 -31.11 -20.80
C ASN A 266 -10.16 -31.92 -21.86
N TYR A 267 -10.20 -31.46 -23.10
CA TYR A 267 -9.45 -32.03 -24.20
C TYR A 267 -8.04 -31.49 -24.14
N GLN A 268 -7.09 -32.42 -24.13
CA GLN A 268 -5.67 -32.12 -24.18
C GLN A 268 -5.24 -32.08 -25.64
N VAL A 269 -4.74 -30.93 -26.08
CA VAL A 269 -4.21 -30.72 -27.43
C VAL A 269 -2.70 -30.54 -27.32
N PRO A 270 -1.89 -31.44 -27.88
CA PRO A 270 -0.45 -31.30 -27.86
C PRO A 270 0.01 -30.10 -28.68
N TYR A 271 1.03 -29.39 -28.21
CA TYR A 271 1.66 -28.32 -28.96
C TYR A 271 3.18 -28.40 -28.93
N SER A 272 3.81 -27.72 -29.89
CA SER A 272 5.25 -27.51 -29.98
C SER A 272 5.58 -26.07 -30.30
N ILE A 273 6.75 -25.60 -29.87
CA ILE A 273 7.21 -24.22 -30.10
C ILE A 273 8.58 -24.23 -30.79
N ASN A 274 8.61 -23.71 -32.01
CA ASN A 274 9.79 -23.42 -32.82
C ASN A 274 10.16 -21.94 -32.66
N LEU A 275 11.20 -21.64 -31.88
CA LEU A 275 11.69 -20.28 -31.66
C LEU A 275 13.07 -20.12 -32.31
N ASN A 276 13.18 -19.21 -33.28
CA ASN A 276 14.43 -18.91 -34.00
C ASN A 276 15.15 -20.14 -34.60
N GLY A 277 14.40 -21.18 -34.99
CA GLY A 277 14.95 -22.42 -35.55
C GLY A 277 15.23 -23.51 -34.51
N THR A 278 15.12 -23.21 -33.21
CA THR A 278 15.21 -24.20 -32.15
C THR A 278 13.82 -24.68 -31.75
N SER A 279 13.57 -25.98 -31.88
CA SER A 279 12.40 -26.66 -31.30
C SER A 279 12.80 -27.32 -29.98
N THR A 280 11.84 -27.52 -29.08
CA THR A 280 12.02 -28.43 -27.93
C THR A 280 11.10 -29.64 -28.10
N ASN A 281 11.62 -30.84 -27.85
CA ASN A 281 10.87 -32.11 -27.93
C ASN A 281 9.84 -32.30 -26.79
N ILE A 282 9.70 -31.33 -25.88
CA ILE A 282 8.72 -31.39 -24.80
C ILE A 282 7.33 -31.10 -25.40
N LEU A 283 6.57 -32.17 -25.63
CA LEU A 283 5.19 -32.11 -26.07
C LEU A 283 4.31 -31.78 -24.85
N SER A 284 4.08 -30.49 -24.61
CA SER A 284 3.12 -30.03 -23.62
C SER A 284 1.72 -30.06 -24.20
N ASN A 285 0.71 -30.25 -23.34
CA ASN A 285 -0.69 -30.23 -23.75
C ASN A 285 -1.38 -28.94 -23.31
N LEU A 286 -2.07 -28.29 -24.24
CA LEU A 286 -3.05 -27.25 -23.94
C LEU A 286 -4.36 -27.92 -23.55
N SER A 287 -4.95 -27.49 -22.43
CA SER A 287 -6.19 -28.07 -21.89
C SER A 287 -7.37 -27.15 -22.22
N PHE A 288 -8.33 -27.66 -22.99
CA PHE A 288 -9.51 -26.92 -23.41
C PHE A 288 -10.79 -27.60 -22.91
N SER A 289 -11.77 -26.81 -22.48
CA SER A 289 -13.12 -27.34 -22.28
C SER A 289 -13.71 -27.88 -23.59
N ASN A 290 -14.61 -28.86 -23.54
CA ASN A 290 -15.35 -29.38 -24.70
C ASN A 290 -16.28 -28.37 -25.42
N LYS A 291 -16.24 -27.08 -25.09
CA LYS A 291 -17.03 -26.07 -25.78
C LYS A 291 -16.39 -25.76 -27.14
N PRO A 292 -17.16 -25.59 -28.22
CA PRO A 292 -16.63 -25.05 -29.47
C PRO A 292 -15.92 -23.71 -29.21
N TRP A 293 -14.79 -23.50 -29.86
CA TRP A 293 -14.19 -22.17 -29.92
C TRP A 293 -15.05 -21.31 -30.84
N THR A 294 -15.56 -20.19 -30.33
CA THR A 294 -16.32 -19.19 -31.12
C THR A 294 -15.48 -18.62 -32.26
N ASN A 295 -14.17 -18.53 -32.08
CA ASN A 295 -13.18 -18.19 -33.10
C ASN A 295 -11.77 -18.51 -32.57
N TYR A 296 -10.76 -18.22 -33.39
CA TYR A 296 -9.36 -18.39 -33.03
C TYR A 296 -8.81 -17.37 -32.02
N LYS A 297 -9.59 -16.39 -31.54
CA LYS A 297 -9.14 -15.40 -30.56
C LYS A 297 -8.76 -16.08 -29.25
N ASN A 298 -9.60 -16.97 -28.74
CA ASN A 298 -9.35 -17.68 -27.48
C ASN A 298 -8.10 -18.57 -27.58
N LEU A 299 -7.95 -19.30 -28.70
CA LEU A 299 -6.76 -20.10 -28.94
C LEU A 299 -5.51 -19.21 -29.04
N THR A 300 -5.57 -18.11 -29.80
CA THR A 300 -4.46 -17.17 -29.97
C THR A 300 -4.03 -16.57 -28.63
N SER A 301 -4.98 -16.19 -27.77
CA SER A 301 -4.69 -15.70 -26.42
C SER A 301 -3.99 -16.75 -25.56
N GLN A 302 -4.43 -18.02 -25.61
CA GLN A 302 -3.74 -19.10 -24.89
C GLN A 302 -2.33 -19.35 -25.45
N ILE A 303 -2.15 -19.31 -26.77
CA ILE A 303 -0.84 -19.46 -27.40
C ILE A 303 0.10 -18.31 -27.00
N LYS A 304 -0.39 -17.06 -26.96
CA LYS A 304 0.37 -15.92 -26.45
C LYS A 304 0.77 -16.10 -24.98
N SER A 305 -0.15 -16.64 -24.16
CA SER A 305 0.13 -16.97 -22.76
C SER A 305 1.24 -18.02 -22.64
N VAL A 306 1.17 -19.09 -23.43
CA VAL A 306 2.20 -20.14 -23.48
C VAL A 306 3.54 -19.60 -23.95
N LEU A 307 3.58 -18.78 -25.00
CA LEU A 307 4.82 -18.14 -25.47
C LEU A 307 5.47 -17.25 -24.40
N LYS A 308 4.66 -16.52 -23.62
CA LYS A 308 5.14 -15.70 -22.52
C LYS A 308 5.67 -16.54 -21.36
N HIS A 309 4.96 -17.62 -21.00
CA HIS A 309 5.33 -18.47 -19.87
C HIS A 309 6.54 -19.35 -20.19
N ASP A 310 6.51 -20.06 -21.32
CA ASP A 310 7.50 -21.10 -21.63
C ASP A 310 8.76 -20.55 -22.30
N ARG A 311 8.66 -19.39 -22.98
CA ARG A 311 9.76 -18.79 -23.75
C ARG A 311 10.05 -17.34 -23.39
N GLY A 312 9.31 -16.72 -22.48
CA GLY A 312 9.49 -15.31 -22.12
C GLY A 312 9.17 -14.32 -23.25
N ILE A 313 8.42 -14.74 -24.28
CA ILE A 313 8.07 -13.90 -25.43
C ILE A 313 6.79 -13.12 -25.10
N SER A 314 6.95 -11.82 -24.91
CA SER A 314 5.82 -10.91 -24.65
C SER A 314 5.08 -10.52 -25.94
N GLU A 315 3.89 -9.95 -25.79
CA GLU A 315 3.14 -9.41 -26.94
C GLU A 315 3.90 -8.29 -27.67
N GLN A 316 4.69 -7.51 -26.93
CA GLN A 316 5.59 -6.52 -27.53
C GLN A 316 6.69 -7.16 -28.38
N ASP A 317 7.20 -8.32 -27.96
CA ASP A 317 8.21 -9.06 -28.73
C ASP A 317 7.62 -9.63 -30.02
N LEU A 318 6.36 -10.08 -29.97
CA LEU A 318 5.63 -10.55 -31.15
C LEU A 318 5.40 -9.42 -32.15
N LYS A 319 5.10 -8.20 -31.69
CA LYS A 319 4.92 -7.02 -32.56
C LYS A 319 6.13 -6.75 -33.46
N TYR A 320 7.35 -6.96 -32.95
CA TYR A 320 8.60 -6.78 -33.71
C TYR A 320 9.21 -8.08 -34.21
N ALA A 321 8.48 -9.20 -34.13
CA ALA A 321 8.96 -10.47 -34.64
C ALA A 321 8.96 -10.44 -36.18
N LYS A 322 10.03 -10.98 -36.79
CA LYS A 322 10.12 -11.18 -38.24
C LYS A 322 9.09 -12.20 -38.74
N LYS A 323 8.77 -13.21 -37.92
CA LYS A 323 7.73 -14.21 -38.17
C LYS A 323 7.06 -14.56 -36.85
N ALA A 324 5.72 -14.64 -36.80
CA ALA A 324 4.98 -15.03 -35.61
C ALA A 324 3.62 -15.63 -35.99
N TYR A 325 3.56 -16.95 -36.15
CA TYR A 325 2.34 -17.67 -36.52
C TYR A 325 2.25 -19.01 -35.80
N TYR A 326 1.07 -19.62 -35.83
CA TYR A 326 0.88 -20.99 -35.41
C TYR A 326 0.05 -21.77 -36.42
N THR A 327 0.31 -23.07 -36.53
CA THR A 327 -0.38 -24.00 -37.39
C THR A 327 -1.19 -24.98 -36.55
N VAL A 328 -2.50 -25.04 -36.81
CA VAL A 328 -3.42 -26.01 -36.21
C VAL A 328 -3.61 -27.16 -37.19
N TYR A 329 -3.28 -28.37 -36.76
CA TYR A 329 -3.51 -29.60 -37.53
C TYR A 329 -4.75 -30.29 -37.00
N PHE A 330 -5.66 -30.65 -37.90
CA PHE A 330 -6.92 -31.30 -37.57
C PHE A 330 -6.82 -32.82 -37.74
N LYS A 331 -7.66 -33.56 -37.03
CA LYS A 331 -7.69 -35.02 -37.12
C LYS A 331 -8.13 -35.53 -38.49
N ASN A 332 -8.90 -34.74 -39.24
CA ASN A 332 -9.30 -35.03 -40.63
C ASN A 332 -8.19 -34.76 -41.68
N GLY A 333 -6.96 -34.46 -41.26
CA GLY A 333 -5.84 -34.19 -42.16
C GLY A 333 -5.70 -32.73 -42.61
N GLY A 334 -6.72 -31.89 -42.42
CA GLY A 334 -6.64 -30.46 -42.72
C GLY A 334 -5.63 -29.72 -41.83
N LYS A 335 -5.13 -28.58 -42.32
CA LYS A 335 -4.31 -27.66 -41.52
C LYS A 335 -4.73 -26.21 -41.73
N ARG A 336 -4.56 -25.37 -40.70
CA ARG A 336 -4.75 -23.92 -40.80
C ARG A 336 -3.63 -23.16 -40.14
N ILE A 337 -3.15 -22.11 -40.81
CA ILE A 337 -2.06 -21.26 -40.35
C ILE A 337 -2.66 -19.92 -39.92
N LEU A 338 -2.31 -19.46 -38.72
CA LEU A 338 -2.82 -18.23 -38.13
C LEU A 338 -1.69 -17.34 -37.62
N GLN A 339 -1.74 -16.07 -37.99
CA GLN A 339 -0.77 -15.07 -37.55
C GLN A 339 -1.09 -14.61 -36.12
N LEU A 340 -0.08 -14.60 -35.24
CA LEU A 340 -0.24 -14.18 -33.83
C LEU A 340 -0.52 -12.69 -33.66
N ASN A 341 -0.09 -11.89 -34.64
CA ASN A 341 -0.27 -10.44 -34.67
C ASN A 341 -1.53 -10.00 -35.44
N SER A 342 -2.29 -10.94 -36.03
CA SER A 342 -3.53 -10.58 -36.72
C SER A 342 -4.60 -10.16 -35.72
N LYS A 343 -5.31 -9.07 -36.04
CA LYS A 343 -6.56 -8.70 -35.36
C LYS A 343 -7.79 -9.35 -36.00
N ASN A 344 -7.63 -9.89 -37.22
CA ASN A 344 -8.69 -10.48 -38.02
C ASN A 344 -8.67 -12.00 -37.83
N TYR A 345 -9.70 -12.52 -37.17
CA TYR A 345 -9.91 -13.95 -36.96
C TYR A 345 -11.11 -14.38 -37.81
N THR A 346 -10.87 -14.93 -39.01
CA THR A 346 -11.95 -15.40 -39.89
C THR A 346 -12.72 -16.54 -39.23
N ALA A 347 -14.05 -16.39 -39.15
CA ALA A 347 -14.96 -17.16 -38.33
C ALA A 347 -15.23 -18.58 -38.87
N ASN A 348 -14.40 -19.55 -38.50
CA ASN A 348 -14.82 -20.95 -38.51
C ASN A 348 -14.81 -21.46 -37.07
N LEU A 349 -15.93 -22.04 -36.65
CA LEU A 349 -16.05 -22.75 -35.38
C LEU A 349 -15.12 -23.97 -35.41
N VAL A 350 -14.27 -24.10 -34.39
CA VAL A 350 -13.37 -25.25 -34.22
C VAL A 350 -13.62 -25.85 -32.85
N HIS A 351 -13.83 -27.15 -32.76
CA HIS A 351 -13.83 -27.84 -31.48
C HIS A 351 -12.43 -28.34 -31.14
N ALA A 352 -12.04 -28.22 -29.86
CA ALA A 352 -10.77 -28.77 -29.39
C ALA A 352 -10.64 -30.28 -29.67
N LYS A 353 -11.75 -31.02 -29.67
CA LYS A 353 -11.79 -32.47 -29.98
C LYS A 353 -11.33 -32.82 -31.40
N ASP A 354 -11.46 -31.87 -32.35
CA ASP A 354 -11.14 -32.06 -33.77
C ASP A 354 -9.68 -31.70 -34.07
N VAL A 355 -8.98 -31.10 -33.10
CA VAL A 355 -7.57 -30.72 -33.24
C VAL A 355 -6.67 -31.90 -32.89
N LYS A 356 -5.71 -32.20 -33.77
CA LYS A 356 -4.68 -33.22 -33.57
C LYS A 356 -3.49 -32.66 -32.80
N ARG A 357 -2.96 -31.50 -33.22
CA ARG A 357 -1.79 -30.85 -32.62
C ARG A 357 -1.64 -29.40 -33.08
N ILE A 358 -0.84 -28.61 -32.37
CA ILE A 358 -0.54 -27.22 -32.71
C ILE A 358 0.98 -27.00 -32.80
N GLU A 359 1.45 -26.33 -33.85
CA GLU A 359 2.85 -25.90 -33.97
C GLU A 359 2.92 -24.39 -33.92
N ILE A 360 3.75 -23.83 -33.04
CA ILE A 360 3.92 -22.38 -32.87
C ILE A 360 5.30 -22.02 -33.43
N THR A 361 5.38 -21.05 -34.34
CA THR A 361 6.64 -20.61 -34.96
C THR A 361 6.85 -19.11 -34.75
N VAL A 362 7.96 -18.75 -34.10
CA VAL A 362 8.35 -17.36 -33.84
C VAL A 362 9.81 -17.12 -34.23
N LYS A 363 10.07 -16.03 -34.98
CA LYS A 363 11.41 -15.51 -35.29
C LYS A 363 11.52 -14.08 -34.79
N THR A 364 12.31 -13.83 -33.75
CA THR A 364 12.43 -12.51 -33.11
C THR A 364 13.30 -11.55 -33.93
N GLY A 365 12.89 -10.27 -34.03
CA GLY A 365 13.78 -9.18 -34.46
C GLY A 365 14.71 -8.70 -33.33
N THR A 366 15.76 -7.96 -33.65
CA THR A 366 16.66 -7.32 -32.67
C THR A 366 15.88 -6.29 -31.85
N LYS A 367 15.58 -6.60 -30.58
CA LYS A 367 14.79 -5.76 -29.65
C LYS A 367 15.50 -4.44 -29.33
N ALA A 368 14.88 -3.29 -29.58
CA ALA A 368 15.32 -2.00 -29.01
C ALA A 368 14.98 -1.96 -27.51
N LYS A 369 16.00 -1.89 -26.63
CA LYS A 369 15.84 -1.98 -25.16
C LYS A 369 15.77 -0.59 -24.52
N ALA A 370 14.77 -0.36 -23.68
CA ALA A 370 14.62 0.89 -22.91
C ALA A 370 15.81 1.17 -21.97
N ASP A 371 16.22 2.43 -21.92
CA ASP A 371 17.37 2.92 -21.15
C ASP A 371 17.11 2.97 -19.63
N ARG A 372 18.15 2.71 -18.82
CA ARG A 372 18.09 2.83 -17.35
C ARG A 372 18.86 4.05 -16.86
N TYR A 373 18.42 4.62 -15.74
CA TYR A 373 19.06 5.75 -15.08
C TYR A 373 19.44 5.40 -13.62
N VAL A 374 20.69 5.67 -13.22
CA VAL A 374 21.23 5.39 -11.87
C VAL A 374 21.67 6.70 -11.21
N PRO A 375 21.22 7.00 -9.98
CA PRO A 375 21.64 8.21 -9.28
C PRO A 375 23.15 8.24 -8.97
N TYR A 376 23.78 9.41 -9.15
CA TYR A 376 25.18 9.61 -8.79
C TYR A 376 25.51 11.02 -8.25
N THR A 377 26.64 11.12 -7.55
CA THR A 377 27.22 12.38 -7.05
C THR A 377 28.66 12.54 -7.53
N ILE A 378 29.13 13.79 -7.68
CA ILE A 378 30.52 14.13 -8.01
C ILE A 378 31.06 15.11 -6.97
N ALA A 379 32.16 14.73 -6.32
CA ALA A 379 32.99 15.59 -5.49
C ALA A 379 34.35 15.81 -6.18
N VAL A 380 34.74 17.09 -6.33
CA VAL A 380 36.07 17.47 -6.85
C VAL A 380 36.78 18.30 -5.80
N ASN A 381 37.98 17.89 -5.38
CA ASN A 381 38.77 18.56 -4.33
C ASN A 381 38.01 18.78 -3.01
N GLY A 382 37.06 17.90 -2.68
CA GLY A 382 36.21 18.03 -1.48
C GLY A 382 34.95 18.87 -1.67
N THR A 383 34.80 19.58 -2.79
CA THR A 383 33.58 20.32 -3.13
C THR A 383 32.61 19.42 -3.90
N SER A 384 31.46 19.13 -3.32
CA SER A 384 30.35 18.43 -3.98
C SER A 384 29.24 19.38 -4.37
N THR A 385 28.65 19.20 -5.55
CA THR A 385 27.34 19.81 -5.83
C THR A 385 26.25 18.96 -5.16
N PRO A 386 25.28 19.56 -4.45
CA PRO A 386 24.21 18.81 -3.78
C PRO A 386 23.22 18.12 -4.74
N ILE A 387 23.33 18.35 -6.05
CA ILE A 387 22.41 17.79 -7.03
C ILE A 387 22.78 16.33 -7.32
N LEU A 388 21.82 15.43 -7.07
CA LEU A 388 21.89 14.02 -7.42
C LEU A 388 21.50 13.84 -8.89
N SER A 389 22.49 13.74 -9.78
CA SER A 389 22.29 13.49 -11.22
C SER A 389 21.98 12.02 -11.52
N LYS A 390 21.44 11.72 -12.71
CA LYS A 390 21.02 10.37 -13.13
C LYS A 390 21.86 9.88 -14.32
N LEU A 391 22.73 8.90 -14.08
CA LEU A 391 23.61 8.29 -15.07
C LEU A 391 22.85 7.28 -15.95
N LYS A 392 22.86 7.50 -17.27
CA LYS A 392 22.26 6.58 -18.24
C LYS A 392 23.11 5.32 -18.42
N ILE A 393 22.55 4.16 -18.10
CA ILE A 393 23.17 2.83 -18.21
C ILE A 393 22.33 1.96 -19.14
N SER A 394 22.96 1.29 -20.10
CA SER A 394 22.28 0.33 -20.99
C SER A 394 21.63 -0.78 -20.17
N ASN A 395 20.42 -1.21 -20.53
CA ASN A 395 19.73 -2.34 -19.90
C ASN A 395 20.29 -3.70 -20.34
N LYS A 396 21.61 -3.83 -20.40
CA LYS A 396 22.30 -5.12 -20.51
C LYS A 396 21.98 -5.96 -19.28
N GLN A 397 21.88 -7.27 -19.47
CA GLN A 397 21.56 -8.20 -18.38
C GLN A 397 22.61 -8.14 -17.27
N LEU A 398 23.88 -8.00 -17.66
CA LEU A 398 25.01 -7.72 -16.78
C LEU A 398 25.92 -6.66 -17.44
N ILE A 399 26.59 -5.87 -16.62
CA ILE A 399 27.61 -4.89 -17.02
C ILE A 399 28.92 -5.18 -16.28
N SER A 400 30.04 -4.79 -16.88
CA SER A 400 31.36 -4.85 -16.25
C SER A 400 31.73 -3.51 -15.60
N TYR A 401 32.71 -3.55 -14.69
CA TYR A 401 33.29 -2.32 -14.16
C TYR A 401 33.95 -1.48 -15.25
N LYS A 402 34.56 -2.09 -16.28
CA LYS A 402 35.10 -1.35 -17.43
C LYS A 402 34.03 -0.48 -18.10
N TYR A 403 32.86 -1.07 -18.41
CA TYR A 403 31.75 -0.33 -19.00
C TYR A 403 31.27 0.82 -18.09
N LEU A 404 31.18 0.55 -16.78
CA LEU A 404 30.76 1.57 -15.82
C LEU A 404 31.79 2.70 -15.69
N ASN A 405 33.08 2.37 -15.72
CA ASN A 405 34.19 3.30 -15.68
C ASN A 405 34.15 4.27 -16.88
N ASP A 406 33.91 3.75 -18.09
CA ASP A 406 33.75 4.57 -19.30
C ASP A 406 32.58 5.56 -19.16
N LYS A 407 31.47 5.14 -18.54
CA LYS A 407 30.32 6.01 -18.26
C LYS A 407 30.62 7.07 -17.21
N VAL A 408 31.37 6.72 -16.16
CA VAL A 408 31.79 7.67 -15.11
C VAL A 408 32.77 8.71 -15.68
N LYS A 409 33.74 8.30 -16.48
CA LYS A 409 34.67 9.20 -17.19
C LYS A 409 33.94 10.16 -18.12
N SER A 410 32.93 9.64 -18.85
CA SER A 410 32.10 10.46 -19.73
C SER A 410 31.38 11.59 -18.98
N VAL A 411 30.80 11.32 -17.79
CA VAL A 411 30.12 12.38 -17.03
C VAL A 411 31.08 13.34 -16.36
N LEU A 412 32.26 12.88 -15.92
CA LEU A 412 33.31 13.76 -15.42
C LEU A 412 33.80 14.74 -16.50
N LYS A 413 33.97 14.26 -17.73
CA LYS A 413 34.33 15.10 -18.87
C LYS A 413 33.23 16.10 -19.21
N SER A 414 31.97 15.66 -19.30
CA SER A 414 30.86 16.54 -19.71
C SER A 414 30.41 17.52 -18.63
N GLU A 415 30.43 17.14 -17.35
CA GLU A 415 29.85 17.96 -16.26
C GLU A 415 30.90 18.73 -15.44
N ARG A 416 32.18 18.35 -15.55
CA ARG A 416 33.28 18.99 -14.80
C ARG A 416 34.48 19.36 -15.67
N GLY A 417 34.47 19.03 -16.97
CA GLY A 417 35.60 19.27 -17.86
C GLY A 417 36.83 18.42 -17.53
N ILE A 418 36.68 17.35 -16.71
CA ILE A 418 37.80 16.51 -16.28
C ILE A 418 38.03 15.42 -17.33
N SER A 419 39.12 15.54 -18.09
CA SER A 419 39.52 14.59 -19.12
C SER A 419 40.25 13.37 -18.55
N ASP A 420 40.48 12.35 -19.38
CA ASP A 420 41.33 11.21 -19.02
C ASP A 420 42.76 11.63 -18.64
N LEU A 421 43.28 12.70 -19.26
CA LEU A 421 44.59 13.26 -18.94
C LEU A 421 44.60 13.84 -17.52
N ASP A 422 43.56 14.59 -17.16
CA ASP A 422 43.40 15.14 -15.81
C ASP A 422 43.28 14.03 -14.76
N LEU A 423 42.57 12.95 -15.08
CA LEU A 423 42.44 11.78 -14.20
C LEU A 423 43.78 11.07 -14.00
N LYS A 424 44.57 10.90 -15.07
CA LYS A 424 45.91 10.31 -15.00
C LYS A 424 46.81 11.08 -14.05
N PHE A 425 46.76 12.40 -14.11
CA PHE A 425 47.54 13.29 -13.25
C PHE A 425 46.84 13.67 -11.94
N ALA A 426 45.61 13.25 -11.65
CA ALA A 426 44.95 13.59 -10.40
C ALA A 426 45.71 13.02 -9.19
N LYS A 427 45.67 13.64 -8.00
CA LYS A 427 46.13 13.00 -6.75
C LYS A 427 45.31 11.75 -6.45
N GLN A 428 43.99 11.84 -6.64
CA GLN A 428 43.05 10.75 -6.41
C GLN A 428 41.94 10.79 -7.46
N ALA A 429 41.53 9.64 -7.98
CA ALA A 429 40.33 9.54 -8.80
C ALA A 429 39.68 8.17 -8.59
N LYS A 430 38.56 8.13 -7.88
CA LYS A 430 37.84 6.89 -7.58
C LYS A 430 36.33 7.10 -7.61
N TYR A 431 35.58 6.02 -7.79
CA TYR A 431 34.14 6.02 -7.54
C TYR A 431 33.75 4.82 -6.67
N THR A 432 32.69 5.01 -5.90
CA THR A 432 32.11 3.97 -5.05
C THR A 432 30.73 3.60 -5.57
N VAL A 433 30.54 2.34 -5.92
CA VAL A 433 29.24 1.77 -6.29
C VAL A 433 28.59 1.21 -5.04
N TYR A 434 27.39 1.69 -4.73
CA TYR A 434 26.56 1.16 -3.66
C TYR A 434 25.50 0.25 -4.26
N PHE A 435 25.45 -0.98 -3.79
CA PHE A 435 24.45 -1.95 -4.22
C PHE A 435 23.26 -1.96 -3.26
N LYS A 436 22.09 -2.36 -3.76
CA LYS A 436 20.85 -2.44 -2.98
C LYS A 436 20.91 -3.46 -1.84
N ASN A 437 21.78 -4.46 -1.96
CA ASN A 437 22.04 -5.45 -0.92
C ASN A 437 23.00 -4.97 0.19
N GLY A 438 23.37 -3.69 0.21
CA GLY A 438 24.28 -3.12 1.21
C GLY A 438 25.77 -3.28 0.89
N LYS A 439 26.14 -4.10 -0.09
CA LYS A 439 27.53 -4.19 -0.57
C LYS A 439 27.96 -2.85 -1.19
N LYS A 440 29.23 -2.50 -1.02
CA LYS A 440 29.87 -1.38 -1.73
C LYS A 440 31.16 -1.85 -2.41
N GLN A 441 31.46 -1.27 -3.55
CA GLN A 441 32.71 -1.50 -4.27
C GLN A 441 33.35 -0.16 -4.61
N VAL A 442 34.61 0.01 -4.22
CA VAL A 442 35.43 1.16 -4.63
C VAL A 442 36.22 0.76 -5.88
N VAL A 443 36.23 1.64 -6.87
CA VAL A 443 36.95 1.44 -8.14
C VAL A 443 37.85 2.65 -8.39
N ASN A 444 39.11 2.38 -8.73
CA ASN A 444 40.07 3.41 -9.11
C ASN A 444 39.88 3.77 -10.59
N LEU A 445 39.58 5.04 -10.88
CA LEU A 445 39.36 5.55 -12.24
C LEU A 445 40.63 5.52 -13.11
N LYS A 446 41.80 5.50 -12.46
CA LYS A 446 43.11 5.44 -13.12
C LYS A 446 43.50 4.03 -13.54
N SER A 447 42.81 3.00 -13.06
CA SER A 447 43.13 1.62 -13.38
C SER A 447 42.53 1.24 -14.73
N ASP A 448 43.37 0.70 -15.62
CA ASP A 448 42.91 0.02 -16.84
C ASP A 448 42.68 -1.49 -16.60
N ILE A 449 43.07 -1.98 -15.41
CA ILE A 449 42.88 -3.37 -14.99
C ILE A 449 41.51 -3.49 -14.32
N PHE A 450 40.60 -4.26 -14.94
CA PHE A 450 39.28 -4.57 -14.41
C PHE A 450 39.12 -6.07 -14.22
N THR A 451 38.52 -6.47 -13.10
CA THR A 451 38.10 -7.87 -12.92
C THR A 451 36.95 -8.19 -13.90
N PRO A 452 36.90 -9.41 -14.46
CA PRO A 452 35.85 -9.82 -15.41
C PRO A 452 34.47 -9.99 -14.74
N ASN A 453 34.34 -9.69 -13.45
CA ASN A 453 33.10 -9.83 -12.68
C ASN A 453 32.00 -8.93 -13.28
N LEU A 454 31.01 -9.59 -13.86
CA LEU A 454 29.80 -8.97 -14.39
C LEU A 454 28.73 -8.89 -13.30
N PHE A 455 28.02 -7.77 -13.22
CA PHE A 455 26.94 -7.56 -12.26
C PHE A 455 25.74 -6.88 -12.91
N SER A 456 24.56 -7.08 -12.33
CA SER A 456 23.34 -6.50 -12.87
C SER A 456 23.29 -5.00 -12.56
N ALA A 457 23.07 -4.19 -13.60
CA ALA A 457 22.81 -2.77 -13.43
C ALA A 457 21.52 -2.48 -12.63
N LYS A 458 20.66 -3.47 -12.37
CA LYS A 458 19.44 -3.30 -11.54
C LYS A 458 19.78 -3.23 -10.06
N ASP A 459 20.95 -3.74 -9.69
CA ASP A 459 21.33 -3.97 -8.31
C ASP A 459 22.05 -2.75 -7.74
N ILE A 460 22.43 -1.79 -8.60
CA ILE A 460 23.04 -0.52 -8.19
C ILE A 460 21.98 0.37 -7.55
N LYS A 461 22.28 0.88 -6.36
CA LYS A 461 21.50 1.88 -5.61
C LYS A 461 21.93 3.29 -5.99
N LYS A 462 23.22 3.59 -5.92
CA LYS A 462 23.82 4.89 -6.28
C LYS A 462 25.33 4.77 -6.54
N ILE A 463 25.92 5.83 -7.11
CA ILE A 463 27.36 5.93 -7.35
C ILE A 463 27.89 7.27 -6.79
N ASP A 464 28.95 7.24 -5.99
CA ASP A 464 29.61 8.47 -5.54
C ASP A 464 30.99 8.57 -6.19
N ILE A 465 31.27 9.66 -6.89
CA ILE A 465 32.51 9.90 -7.63
C ILE A 465 33.35 10.94 -6.87
N ASP A 466 34.63 10.64 -6.62
CA ASP A 466 35.54 11.48 -5.85
C ASP A 466 36.88 11.65 -6.57
N VAL A 467 37.18 12.89 -6.97
CA VAL A 467 38.40 13.27 -7.69
C VAL A 467 39.13 14.38 -6.92
N LYS A 468 40.42 14.19 -6.65
CA LYS A 468 41.32 15.21 -6.10
C LYS A 468 42.40 15.53 -7.14
N GLN A 469 42.41 16.75 -7.67
CA GLN A 469 43.43 17.24 -8.59
C GLN A 469 44.66 17.75 -7.83
N TYR A 470 45.80 17.91 -8.50
CA TYR A 470 46.88 18.71 -7.94
C TYR A 470 46.50 20.18 -8.01
N THR A 471 46.40 20.84 -6.86
CA THR A 471 46.49 22.29 -6.82
C THR A 471 47.91 22.66 -7.28
N LYS A 472 48.05 23.37 -8.40
CA LYS A 472 49.28 24.11 -8.66
C LYS A 472 49.41 25.07 -7.48
N SER A 473 50.37 24.82 -6.59
CA SER A 473 50.85 25.88 -5.71
C SER A 473 51.20 27.04 -6.62
N LYS A 474 50.57 28.20 -6.43
CA LYS A 474 51.05 29.44 -7.03
C LYS A 474 52.50 29.57 -6.57
N LYS A 475 53.44 29.23 -7.45
CA LYS A 475 54.85 29.52 -7.24
C LYS A 475 55.00 31.00 -7.58
N LYS A 476 55.49 31.75 -6.60
CA LYS A 476 55.65 33.20 -6.49
C LYS A 476 54.36 33.93 -6.11
#